data_AF-A0A6G7XNQ7-F1
#
_entry.id   AF-A0A6G7XNQ7-F1
#
_cell.length_a   1.000
_cell.length_b   1.000
_cell.length_c   1.000
_cell.angle_alpha   90.00
_cell.angle_beta   90.00
_cell.angle_gamma   90.00
#
_symmetry.space_group_name_H-M   'P 1'
#
loop_
_entity.id
_entity.type
_entity.pdbx_description
1 polymer ?
#
loop_
_entity_poly.entity_id
_entity_poly.type
_entity_poly.pdbx_seq_one_letter_code
_entity_poly.pdbx_strand_id
1 'polypeptide(L)'
;MGLRIDCDTCLVRGLACHDCVVTVLLGPPPETGFDDDEQRALSVLADSGLVPKLRMVDAVATHVVDDELDDNGDGNVADVAGW
;
A
#
# COMPACT_ATOMS: atom_id res chain seq x y z
N MET A 1 5.15 13.84 -18.81
CA MET A 1 4.13 14.76 -18.27
C MET A 1 3.27 13.95 -17.33
N GLY A 2 3.28 14.22 -16.03
CA GLY A 2 2.58 13.41 -15.04
C GLY A 2 1.90 14.28 -13.99
N LEU A 3 0.78 13.80 -13.48
CA LEU A 3 0.09 14.37 -12.32
C LEU A 3 0.69 13.73 -11.06
N ARG A 4 1.23 14.55 -10.15
CA ARG A 4 1.69 14.09 -8.84
C ARG A 4 0.63 14.43 -7.81
N ILE A 5 0.13 13.40 -7.12
CA ILE A 5 -0.80 13.53 -6.01
C ILE A 5 0.01 13.30 -4.74
N ASP A 6 0.04 14.30 -3.87
CA ASP A 6 0.69 14.20 -2.57
C ASP A 6 -0.38 13.88 -1.52
N CYS A 7 -0.43 12.60 -1.14
CA CYS A 7 -1.36 12.15 -0.12
C CYS A 7 -0.96 12.63 1.29
N ASP A 8 0.30 13.02 1.56
CA ASP A 8 0.76 13.40 2.91
C ASP A 8 0.24 14.78 3.34
N THR A 9 0.04 15.69 2.40
CA THR A 9 -0.52 17.03 2.66
C THR A 9 -2.01 17.15 2.33
N CYS A 10 -2.67 16.05 1.95
CA CYS A 10 -4.06 16.07 1.51
C CYS A 10 -5.03 16.22 2.69
N LEU A 11 -5.70 17.37 2.79
CA LEU A 11 -6.61 17.71 3.90
C LEU A 11 -7.82 16.76 4.05
N VAL A 12 -8.17 16.03 3.00
CA VAL A 12 -9.29 15.06 3.01
C VAL A 12 -8.84 13.62 3.24
N ARG A 13 -7.53 13.38 3.41
CA ARG A 13 -6.99 12.05 3.74
C ARG A 13 -7.55 11.57 5.07
N GLY A 14 -8.09 10.35 5.07
CA GLY A 14 -8.82 9.77 6.21
C GLY A 14 -10.27 10.25 6.35
N LEU A 15 -10.60 11.49 5.99
CA LEU A 15 -11.96 12.04 6.10
C LEU A 15 -12.88 11.60 4.95
N ALA A 16 -12.39 11.65 3.71
CA ALA A 16 -13.18 11.37 2.51
C ALA A 16 -12.39 10.65 1.41
N CYS A 17 -11.18 10.17 1.70
CA CYS A 17 -10.36 9.47 0.71
C CYS A 17 -11.08 8.28 0.07
N HIS A 18 -11.92 7.56 0.84
CA HIS A 18 -12.69 6.41 0.35
C HIS A 18 -13.68 6.75 -0.78
N ASP A 19 -14.09 8.02 -0.90
CA ASP A 19 -14.97 8.54 -1.97
C ASP A 19 -14.22 9.51 -2.91
N CYS A 20 -12.89 9.55 -2.83
CA CYS A 20 -12.06 10.34 -3.72
C CYS A 20 -11.82 9.60 -5.05
N VAL A 21 -11.69 10.34 -6.15
CA VAL A 21 -11.30 9.79 -7.47
C VAL A 21 -9.99 8.99 -7.42
N VAL A 22 -9.10 9.28 -6.46
CA VAL A 22 -7.84 8.57 -6.25
C VAL A 22 -8.09 7.10 -5.86
N THR A 23 -9.04 6.83 -4.97
CA THR A 23 -9.41 5.46 -4.58
C THR A 23 -10.07 4.70 -5.72
N VAL A 24 -10.78 5.39 -6.61
CA VAL A 24 -11.31 4.77 -7.84
C VAL A 24 -10.18 4.33 -8.79
N LEU A 25 -9.11 5.13 -8.90
CA LEU A 25 -7.99 4.85 -9.80
C LEU A 25 -6.97 3.87 -9.24
N LEU A 26 -6.71 3.92 -7.93
CA LEU A 26 -5.64 3.16 -7.26
C LEU A 26 -6.15 2.01 -6.39
N GLY A 27 -7.44 1.96 -6.09
CA GLY A 27 -8.03 1.00 -5.17
C GLY A 27 -8.05 1.49 -3.71
N PRO A 28 -8.64 0.68 -2.81
CA PRO A 28 -8.73 1.00 -1.39
C PRO A 28 -7.35 1.10 -0.74
N PRO A 29 -7.21 1.88 0.35
CA PRO A 29 -5.95 2.02 1.07
C PRO A 29 -5.42 0.67 1.57
N PRO A 30 -4.09 0.47 1.67
CA PRO A 30 -3.46 -0.81 1.93
C PRO A 30 -3.80 -1.42 3.29
N GLU A 31 -4.25 -0.61 4.25
CA GLU A 31 -4.79 -1.10 5.53
C GLU A 31 -6.11 -1.90 5.39
N THR A 32 -6.74 -1.93 4.21
CA THR A 32 -8.01 -2.62 3.95
C THR A 32 -7.83 -4.04 3.40
N GLY A 33 -6.82 -4.76 3.90
CA GLY A 33 -6.53 -6.14 3.52
C GLY A 33 -7.55 -7.15 4.06
N PHE A 34 -7.58 -8.35 3.46
CA PHE A 34 -8.36 -9.47 3.98
C PHE A 34 -7.63 -10.14 5.13
N ASP A 35 -8.32 -10.38 6.23
CA ASP A 35 -7.78 -11.22 7.31
C ASP A 35 -7.73 -12.71 6.90
N ASP A 36 -7.15 -13.56 7.76
CA ASP A 36 -6.96 -14.98 7.48
C ASP A 36 -8.28 -15.74 7.24
N ASP A 37 -9.35 -15.37 7.96
CA ASP A 37 -10.66 -16.01 7.83
C ASP A 37 -11.36 -15.56 6.55
N GLU A 38 -11.25 -14.29 6.19
CA GLU A 38 -11.73 -13.74 4.93
C GLU A 38 -10.99 -14.34 3.73
N GLN A 39 -9.66 -14.44 3.79
CA GLN A 39 -8.86 -15.10 2.75
C GLN A 39 -9.27 -16.56 2.56
N ARG A 40 -9.58 -17.25 3.67
CA ARG A 40 -10.09 -18.63 3.63
C ARG A 40 -11.50 -18.71 3.03
N ALA A 41 -12.37 -17.76 3.31
CA ALA A 41 -13.68 -17.69 2.67
C ALA A 41 -13.54 -17.47 1.16
N LEU A 42 -12.69 -16.53 0.73
CA LEU A 42 -12.41 -16.27 -0.67
C LEU A 42 -11.82 -17.48 -1.40
N SER A 43 -10.97 -18.29 -0.73
CA SER A 43 -10.39 -19.48 -1.35
C SER A 43 -11.45 -20.55 -1.65
N VAL A 44 -12.38 -20.78 -0.72
CA VAL A 44 -13.53 -21.67 -0.94
C VAL A 44 -14.38 -21.22 -2.13
N LEU A 45 -14.67 -19.91 -2.23
CA LEU A 45 -15.43 -19.35 -3.34
C LEU A 45 -14.70 -19.50 -4.68
N ALA A 46 -13.37 -19.35 -4.68
CA ALA A 46 -12.54 -19.49 -5.87
C ALA A 46 -12.43 -20.95 -6.31
N ASP A 47 -12.42 -21.88 -5.36
CA ASP A 47 -12.40 -23.33 -5.62
C ASP A 47 -13.74 -23.84 -6.14
N SER A 48 -14.84 -23.25 -5.69
CA SER A 48 -16.17 -23.52 -6.24
C SER A 48 -16.46 -22.78 -7.56
N GLY A 49 -15.56 -21.90 -8.02
CA GLY A 49 -15.72 -21.13 -9.26
C GLY A 49 -16.74 -19.98 -9.18
N LEU A 50 -17.10 -19.55 -7.97
CA LEU A 50 -17.99 -18.40 -7.74
C LEU A 50 -17.28 -17.05 -7.86
N VAL A 51 -15.95 -17.06 -7.68
CA VAL A 51 -15.08 -15.91 -7.97
C VAL A 51 -13.91 -16.35 -8.86
N PRO A 52 -13.27 -15.42 -9.58
CA PRO A 52 -12.03 -15.71 -10.30
C PRO A 52 -10.96 -16.29 -9.37
N LYS A 53 -10.04 -17.09 -9.94
CA LYS A 53 -8.91 -17.66 -9.17
C LYS A 53 -8.11 -16.56 -8.48
N LEU A 54 -7.86 -16.75 -7.19
CA LEU A 54 -7.21 -15.75 -6.34
C LEU A 54 -5.80 -15.45 -6.84
N ARG A 55 -5.52 -14.17 -7.05
CA ARG A 55 -4.20 -13.60 -7.36
C ARG A 55 -3.86 -12.55 -6.31
N MET A 56 -3.93 -12.96 -5.04
CA MET A 56 -3.56 -12.09 -3.92
C MET A 56 -2.06 -11.79 -4.01
N VAL A 57 -1.70 -10.55 -3.72
CA VAL A 57 -0.32 -10.07 -3.73
C VAL A 57 0.00 -9.67 -2.29
N ASP A 58 1.15 -10.08 -1.79
CA ASP A 58 1.59 -9.65 -0.47
C ASP A 58 1.85 -8.15 -0.46
N ALA A 59 1.30 -7.47 0.55
CA ALA A 59 1.57 -6.07 0.77
C ALA A 59 3.05 -5.93 1.17
N VAL A 60 3.85 -5.33 0.29
CA VAL A 60 5.18 -4.83 0.67
C VAL A 60 4.95 -3.55 1.45
N ALA A 61 5.41 -3.51 2.70
CA ALA A 61 5.42 -2.29 3.50
C ALA A 61 6.33 -1.25 2.82
N THR A 62 5.75 -0.31 2.09
CA THR A 62 6.45 0.90 1.66
C THR A 62 5.83 2.08 2.37
N HIS A 63 6.62 2.70 3.24
CA HIS A 63 6.69 4.12 3.58
C HIS A 63 7.50 4.22 4.88
N VAL A 64 8.84 4.16 4.75
CA VAL A 64 9.74 4.74 5.76
C VAL A 64 9.62 6.25 5.60
N VAL A 65 8.97 6.92 6.55
CA VAL A 65 9.08 8.37 6.72
C VAL A 65 10.28 8.59 7.63
N ASP A 66 11.44 8.86 7.04
CA ASP A 66 12.57 9.43 7.78
C ASP A 66 12.19 10.88 8.13
N ASP A 67 11.44 11.06 9.21
CA ASP A 67 11.31 12.35 9.91
C ASP A 67 12.44 12.44 10.96
N GLU A 68 13.67 12.20 10.52
CA GLU A 68 14.87 12.51 11.29
C GLU A 68 15.47 13.79 10.70
N LEU A 69 15.13 14.90 11.34
CA LEU A 69 15.98 16.09 11.38
C LEU A 69 17.28 15.73 12.13
N ASP A 70 18.16 14.95 11.50
CA ASP A 70 19.51 14.73 11.98
C ASP A 70 20.49 15.64 11.24
N ASP A 71 20.86 16.72 11.91
CA ASP A 71 21.93 17.65 11.54
C ASP A 71 23.34 17.03 11.72
N ASN A 72 23.55 15.75 11.38
CA ASN A 72 24.90 15.16 11.35
C ASN A 72 25.00 14.05 10.30
N GLY A 73 25.56 14.39 9.14
CA GLY A 73 25.69 13.48 8.01
C GLY A 73 26.86 12.51 8.11
N ASP A 74 26.56 11.22 7.93
CA ASP A 74 27.52 10.16 7.57
C ASP A 74 26.84 8.90 6.97
N GLY A 75 25.77 9.03 6.19
CA GLY A 75 25.19 7.91 5.45
C GLY A 75 25.94 7.62 4.13
N ASN A 76 26.92 6.70 4.13
CA ASN A 76 27.59 6.26 2.89
C ASN A 76 26.87 5.05 2.27
N VAL A 77 26.43 5.17 1.01
CA VAL A 77 25.74 4.12 0.23
C VAL A 77 26.64 2.95 -0.21
N ALA A 78 27.85 2.83 0.32
CA ALA A 78 28.79 1.78 -0.06
C ALA A 78 28.51 0.40 0.59
N ASP A 79 27.69 0.34 1.64
CA ASP A 79 27.39 -0.91 2.36
C ASP A 79 26.22 -1.72 1.78
N VAL A 80 25.46 -1.15 0.83
CA VAL A 80 24.31 -1.82 0.19
C VAL A 80 24.70 -2.72 -1.00
N ALA A 81 25.97 -2.70 -1.45
CA ALA A 81 26.43 -3.50 -2.59
C ALA A 81 27.37 -4.65 -2.19
N GLY A 82 27.05 -5.31 -1.08
CA GLY A 82 27.60 -6.62 -0.74
C GLY A 82 26.50 -7.67 -0.78
N TRP A 83 26.12 -8.12 -2.00
CA TRP A 83 25.72 -9.46 -2.47
C TRP A 83 25.45 -9.40 -3.97
#